data_AF-J9W4G3-F1
#
_entry.id   AF-J9W4G3-F1
#
_cell.length_a   1.000
_cell.length_b   1.000
_cell.length_c   1.000
_cell.angle_alpha   90.00
_cell.angle_beta   90.00
_cell.angle_gamma   90.00
#
_symmetry.space_group_name_H-M   'P 1'
#
loop_
_entity.id
_entity.type
_entity.pdbx_description
1 polymer ?
#
loop_
_entity_poly.entity_id
_entity_poly.type
_entity_poly.pdbx_seq_one_letter_code
_entity_poly.pdbx_strand_id
1 'polypeptide(L)' 'MAKFESRILSIPDYVPADIIRIRKLVSADKTKMALFMNVSLRTYKKWETGQSHPSKPARRLLQILEKNPQLIDNWF' A
#
# COMPACT_ATOMS: atom_id res chain seq x y z
N MET A 1 30.34 18.40 1.48
CA MET A 1 29.19 17.47 1.62
C MET A 1 28.76 17.04 0.23
N ALA A 2 28.73 15.74 -0.06
CA ALA A 2 28.23 15.25 -1.34
C ALA A 2 26.77 15.67 -1.51
N LYS A 3 26.46 16.33 -2.63
CA LYS A 3 25.10 16.70 -3.02
C LYS A 3 24.34 15.39 -3.21
N PHE A 4 23.36 15.11 -2.35
CA PHE A 4 22.47 13.97 -2.55
C PHE A 4 21.59 14.32 -3.75
N GLU A 5 22.07 13.99 -4.95
CA GLU A 5 21.26 13.97 -6.18
C GLU A 5 20.14 12.97 -5.92
N SER A 6 19.01 13.48 -5.43
CA SER A 6 17.87 12.69 -5.00
C SER A 6 17.23 12.06 -6.23
N ARG A 7 17.73 10.90 -6.64
CA ARG A 7 16.99 9.99 -7.51
C ARG A 7 15.80 9.48 -6.70
N ILE A 8 14.73 10.27 -6.67
CA ILE A 8 13.45 9.84 -6.13
C ILE A 8 13.06 8.60 -6.92
N LEU A 9 13.08 7.45 -6.25
CA LEU A 9 12.68 6.19 -6.86
C LEU A 9 11.22 6.31 -7.30
N SER A 10 10.93 5.93 -8.54
CA SER A 10 9.58 5.92 -9.06
C SER A 10 8.70 5.02 -8.20
N ILE A 11 7.60 5.57 -7.69
CA ILE A 11 6.59 4.82 -6.95
C ILE A 11 5.56 4.33 -7.98
N PRO A 12 5.26 3.02 -8.04
CA PRO A 12 4.24 2.51 -8.95
C PRO A 12 2.89 3.19 -8.72
N ASP A 13 2.17 3.47 -9.80
CA ASP A 13 0.77 3.82 -9.72
C ASP A 13 -0.05 2.53 -9.61
N TYR A 14 -0.69 2.34 -8.47
CA TYR A 14 -1.51 1.15 -8.21
C TYR A 14 -2.96 1.41 -8.61
N VAL A 15 -3.48 0.60 -9.52
CA VAL A 15 -4.91 0.58 -9.86
C VAL A 15 -5.68 -0.30 -8.88
N PRO A 16 -7.03 -0.21 -8.81
CA PRO A 16 -7.82 -0.99 -7.84
C PRO A 16 -7.53 -2.50 -7.87
N ALA A 17 -7.30 -3.06 -9.06
CA ALA A 17 -6.96 -4.48 -9.23
C ALA A 17 -5.63 -4.86 -8.53
N ASP A 18 -4.62 -3.99 -8.55
CA ASP A 18 -3.36 -4.24 -7.85
C ASP A 18 -3.55 -4.23 -6.34
N ILE A 19 -4.35 -3.30 -5.83
CA ILE A 19 -4.59 -3.17 -4.38
C ILE A 19 -5.30 -4.42 -3.86
N ILE A 20 -6.28 -4.93 -4.63
CA ILE A 20 -6.95 -6.20 -4.33
C ILE A 20 -5.96 -7.37 -4.38
N ARG A 21 -5.09 -7.41 -5.40
CA ARG A 21 -4.05 -8.44 -5.56
C ARG A 21 -3.08 -8.45 -4.39
N ILE A 22 -2.55 -7.30 -3.99
CA ILE A 22 -1.61 -7.16 -2.86
C ILE A 22 -2.28 -7.59 -1.55
N ARG A 23 -3.52 -7.16 -1.29
CA ARG A 23 -4.24 -7.60 -0.09
C ARG A 23 -4.41 -9.12 -0.03
N LYS A 24 -4.72 -9.74 -1.17
CA LYS A 24 -4.83 -11.21 -1.27
C LYS A 24 -3.48 -11.90 -1.12
N LEU A 25 -2.41 -11.32 -1.69
CA LEU A 25 -1.04 -11.84 -1.57
C LEU A 25 -0.61 -11.97 -0.11
N VAL A 26 -1.04 -11.02 0.73
CA VAL A 26 -0.71 -11.00 2.17
C VAL A 26 -1.79 -11.64 3.05
N SER A 27 -2.76 -12.36 2.44
CA SER A 27 -3.85 -13.05 3.13
C SER A 27 -4.64 -12.17 4.13
N ALA A 28 -4.77 -10.87 3.84
CA ALA A 28 -5.45 -9.92 4.71
C ALA A 28 -6.91 -9.67 4.30
N ASP A 29 -7.77 -9.45 5.29
CA ASP A 29 -9.06 -8.82 5.04
C ASP A 29 -8.90 -7.29 4.87
N LYS A 30 -9.98 -6.60 4.50
CA LYS A 30 -9.93 -5.15 4.25
C LYS A 30 -9.69 -4.34 5.52
N THR A 31 -10.01 -4.89 6.69
CA THR A 31 -9.86 -4.24 7.99
C THR A 31 -8.39 -4.27 8.43
N LYS A 32 -7.74 -5.46 8.41
CA LYS A 32 -6.30 -5.62 8.65
C LYS A 32 -5.50 -4.74 7.70
N MET A 33 -5.91 -4.67 6.43
CA MET A 33 -5.24 -3.83 5.45
C MET A 33 -5.43 -2.32 5.71
N ALA A 34 -6.63 -1.89 6.09
CA ALA A 34 -6.88 -0.49 6.47
C ALA A 34 -6.09 -0.07 7.71
N LEU A 35 -6.03 -0.93 8.72
CA LEU A 35 -5.24 -0.73 9.95
C LEU A 35 -3.74 -0.60 9.63
N PHE A 36 -3.19 -1.54 8.86
CA PHE A 36 -1.78 -1.51 8.46
C PHE A 36 -1.44 -0.24 7.67
N MET A 37 -2.34 0.19 6.80
CA MET A 37 -2.17 1.39 5.97
C MET A 37 -2.48 2.70 6.73
N ASN A 38 -2.86 2.62 8.01
CA ASN A 38 -3.27 3.73 8.85
C ASN A 38 -4.33 4.64 8.20
N VAL A 39 -5.38 4.02 7.66
CA VAL A 39 -6.53 4.73 7.06
C VAL A 39 -7.85 4.11 7.53
N SER A 40 -8.95 4.83 7.36
CA SER A 40 -10.26 4.25 7.63
C SER A 40 -10.56 3.08 6.67
N LEU A 41 -11.34 2.10 7.14
CA LEU A 41 -11.87 1.02 6.28
C LEU A 41 -12.61 1.57 5.06
N ARG A 42 -13.32 2.69 5.22
CA ARG A 42 -14.01 3.39 4.12
C ARG A 42 -13.03 3.87 3.07
N THR A 43 -11.93 4.50 3.47
CA THR A 43 -10.87 4.96 2.57
C THR A 43 -10.25 3.79 1.81
N TYR A 44 -9.89 2.71 2.52
CA TYR A 44 -9.31 1.53 1.89
C TYR A 44 -10.26 0.88 0.88
N LYS A 45 -11.56 0.75 1.22
CA LYS A 45 -12.58 0.25 0.29
C LYS A 45 -12.70 1.11 -0.98
N LYS A 46 -12.61 2.44 -0.86
CA LYS A 46 -12.63 3.34 -2.02
C LYS A 46 -11.43 3.13 -2.95
N TRP A 47 -10.29 2.74 -2.42
CA TRP A 47 -9.13 2.37 -3.24
C TRP A 47 -9.38 1.11 -4.05
N GLU A 48 -9.95 0.06 -3.43
CA GLU A 48 -10.30 -1.18 -4.14
C GLU A 48 -11.44 -1.04 -5.16
N THR A 49 -12.25 0.03 -5.07
CA THR A 49 -13.32 0.31 -6.02
C THR A 49 -13.00 1.42 -7.01
N GLY A 50 -11.81 2.03 -6.94
CA GLY A 50 -11.40 3.13 -7.82
C GLY A 50 -12.09 4.47 -7.55
N GLN A 51 -12.80 4.62 -6.43
CA GLN A 51 -13.43 5.89 -6.04
C GLN A 51 -12.43 6.91 -5.48
N SER A 52 -11.26 6.45 -5.05
CA SER A 52 -10.12 7.31 -4.69
C SER A 52 -8.82 6.55 -4.88
N HIS A 53 -7.68 7.24 -4.83
CA HIS A 53 -6.36 6.63 -5.01
C HIS A 53 -5.51 6.76 -3.73
N PRO A 54 -4.59 5.82 -3.46
CA PRO A 54 -3.65 5.95 -2.34
C PRO A 54 -2.70 7.14 -2.56
N SER A 55 -2.35 7.83 -1.47
CA SER A 55 -1.33 8.88 -1.49
C SER A 55 0.06 8.31 -1.84
N LYS A 56 1.03 9.16 -2.21
CA LYS A 56 2.40 8.71 -2.52
C LYS A 56 3.02 7.85 -1.40
N PRO A 57 2.94 8.22 -0.10
CA PRO A 57 3.41 7.36 0.99
C PRO A 57 2.65 6.03 1.08
N ALA A 58 1.33 6.04 0.91
CA ALA A 58 0.54 4.82 0.90
C ALA A 58 0.95 3.88 -0.25
N ARG A 59 1.21 4.42 -1.45
CA ARG A 59 1.74 3.60 -2.57
C ARG A 59 3.13 3.04 -2.26
N ARG A 60 3.96 3.77 -1.54
CA ARG A 60 5.25 3.24 -1.05
C ARG A 60 5.07 2.08 -0.07
N LEU A 61 4.10 2.17 0.85
CA LEU A 61 3.77 1.06 1.76
C LEU A 61 3.22 -0.16 1.01
N LEU A 62 2.33 0.04 0.02
CA LEU A 62 1.85 -1.02 -0.86
C LEU A 62 3.02 -1.71 -1.57
N GLN A 63 3.98 -0.94 -2.08
CA GLN A 63 5.19 -1.48 -2.72
C GLN A 63 6.07 -2.27 -1.75
N ILE A 64 6.26 -1.78 -0.53
CA ILE A 64 7.05 -2.48 0.50
C ILE A 64 6.39 -3.81 0.84
N LEU A 65 5.06 -3.80 1.01
CA LEU A 65 4.28 -4.96 1.38
C LEU A 65 4.20 -5.98 0.24
N GLU A 66 4.03 -5.53 -1.00
CA GLU A 66 4.09 -6.37 -2.20
C GLU A 66 5.42 -7.11 -2.32
N LYS A 67 6.53 -6.45 -1.97
CA LYS A 67 7.87 -7.06 -1.96
C LYS A 67 8.14 -7.92 -0.72
N ASN A 68 7.46 -7.67 0.38
CA ASN A 68 7.66 -8.36 1.65
C ASN A 68 6.31 -8.70 2.31
N PRO A 69 5.55 -9.67 1.76
CA PRO A 69 4.21 -10.04 2.23
C PRO A 69 4.12 -10.35 3.74
N GLN A 70 5.16 -10.96 4.28
CA GLN A 70 5.28 -11.38 5.67
C GLN A 70 5.29 -10.23 6.69
N LEU A 71 5.51 -9.00 6.26
CA LEU A 71 5.56 -7.84 7.18
C LEU A 71 4.23 -7.59 7.89
N ILE A 72 3.10 -7.95 7.26
CA ILE A 72 1.79 -7.71 7.86
C ILE A 72 1.48 -8.66 9.02
N ASP A 73 2.14 -9.81 9.08
CA ASP A 73 1.90 -10.81 10.12
C ASP A 73 2.61 -10.48 11.43
N ASN A 74 3.68 -9.69 11.36
CA ASN A 74 4.44 -9.23 12.53
C ASN A 74 3.99 -7.85 13.03
N TRP A 75 2.91 -7.28 12.47
CA TRP A 75 2.46 -5.92 12.76
C TRP A 75 1.26 -5.86 13.71
N PHE A 76 0.66 -7.01 14.03
CA PHE A 76 -0.48 -7.19 14.92
C PHE A 76 -0.24 -8.39 15.82
#